data_AF-A0AA88DUR3-F1
#
_entry.id   AF-A0AA88DUR3-F1
#
_cell.length_a   1.000
_cell.length_b   1.000
_cell.length_c   1.000
_cell.angle_alpha   90.00
_cell.angle_beta   90.00
_cell.angle_gamma   90.00
#
_symmetry.space_group_name_H-M   'P 1'
#
loop_
_entity.id
_entity.type
_entity.pdbx_description
1 polymer ?
#
loop_
_entity_poly.entity_id
_entity_poly.type
_entity_poly.pdbx_seq_one_letter_code
_entity_poly.pdbx_strand_id
1 'polypeptide(L)'
;MPIWRTDGVVITILLHTGVVEFLYYWLHRALHHHFLYSRYHSHHHSSIVTEPITSVIHPFAEHIAYFMLFAMPMYTTIHIRTASIVSLAGYISYIDFMNNLGHCNFELIPIWLFSIFPPLKYFMYTPSFHSLHHTQFRTNYSLFMPLYDYIYGTTDKSTDALYVSSLKRGEELPDVVHLTHLTTPESIYHLQLGFADLASKPYASKWYLWLMWPVTLWSMTLNWIYSRTFVVERHRFNKLRLQTWALPKYKIQYLLQWQNASINSLIEEAILEADEKGSEELNAYGGFYICKNPELKVKIVDGSSLAVAAVLNNIPKGTTQVLLRGKLTKVAYAIAHALCHKGIQVATLFKDEYVKLDKSLNDGKSRSNLVLSKDYSHQIWLVGDGLTEDEQTKASKGTIFVPFSQFPPKKLRRDCFYHYTPALLTPKSLENNHACENWLPRRVMSAWRVAGIVHALESWEEHECGFNVTNVSNFDKVWEATLRHGFEPLSNSFQTNLDILNAVNTARAPDANIVVDKRDITHALGSGLACPISRNGNRVAHFLANLAIFKPVMSSWIDFMSKLLGPSIKADLASLG
;
A
#
# COMPACT_ATOMS: atom_id res chain seq x y z
N MET A 1 10.01 15.29 -37.38
CA MET A 1 11.30 15.26 -36.66
C MET A 1 11.93 13.89 -36.84
N PRO A 2 13.27 13.78 -36.93
CA PRO A 2 13.96 12.50 -36.96
C PRO A 2 13.84 11.75 -35.63
N ILE A 3 14.02 10.43 -35.66
CA ILE A 3 13.99 9.58 -34.45
C ILE A 3 15.15 9.94 -33.52
N TRP A 4 16.37 10.05 -34.06
CA TRP A 4 17.59 10.33 -33.31
C TRP A 4 18.42 11.44 -33.97
N ARG A 5 19.00 12.33 -33.14
CA ARG A 5 20.00 13.33 -33.53
C ARG A 5 20.96 13.60 -32.38
N THR A 6 22.23 13.26 -32.56
CA THR A 6 23.25 13.37 -31.51
C THR A 6 23.51 14.82 -31.10
N ASP A 7 23.55 15.76 -32.05
CA ASP A 7 23.75 17.19 -31.79
C ASP A 7 22.63 17.78 -30.91
N GLY A 8 21.36 17.45 -31.22
CA GLY A 8 20.21 17.84 -30.39
C GLY A 8 20.27 17.27 -28.97
N VAL A 9 20.68 16.01 -28.82
CA VAL A 9 20.85 15.36 -27.50
C VAL A 9 21.92 16.09 -26.69
N VAL A 10 23.10 16.34 -27.27
CA VAL A 10 24.20 17.03 -26.59
C VAL A 10 23.80 18.45 -26.18
N ILE A 11 23.14 19.20 -27.08
CA ILE A 11 22.66 20.56 -26.78
C ILE A 11 21.64 20.54 -25.64
N THR A 12 20.71 19.58 -25.64
CA THR A 12 19.71 19.43 -24.57
C THR A 12 20.39 19.22 -23.21
N ILE A 13 21.38 18.34 -23.15
CA ILE A 13 22.13 18.05 -21.92
C ILE A 13 22.86 19.30 -21.44
N LEU A 14 23.60 19.99 -22.33
CA LEU A 14 24.35 21.19 -21.96
C LEU A 14 23.45 22.34 -21.48
N LEU A 15 22.30 22.53 -22.13
CA LEU A 15 21.32 23.55 -21.72
C LEU A 15 20.69 23.19 -20.36
N HIS A 16 20.46 21.90 -20.11
CA HIS A 16 19.95 21.47 -18.82
C HIS A 16 20.98 21.69 -17.70
N THR A 17 22.16 21.08 -17.83
CA THR A 17 23.20 21.11 -16.80
C THR A 17 23.76 22.52 -16.53
N GLY A 18 23.76 23.38 -17.55
CA GLY A 18 24.17 24.77 -17.43
C GLY A 18 23.02 25.69 -17.05
N VAL A 19 22.13 25.96 -18.00
CA VAL A 19 21.14 27.04 -17.91
C VAL A 19 19.99 26.69 -16.96
N VAL A 20 19.40 25.50 -17.11
CA VAL A 20 18.23 25.10 -16.31
C VAL A 20 18.58 24.97 -14.84
N GLU A 21 19.64 24.24 -14.52
CA GLU A 21 20.09 24.04 -13.13
C GLU A 21 20.47 25.37 -12.45
N PHE A 22 21.18 26.25 -13.16
CA PHE A 22 21.56 27.56 -12.61
C PHE A 22 20.34 28.44 -12.32
N LEU A 23 19.43 28.56 -13.29
CA LEU A 23 18.23 29.38 -13.13
C LEU A 23 17.30 28.79 -12.07
N TYR A 24 17.15 27.46 -12.01
CA TYR A 24 16.39 26.80 -10.97
C TYR A 24 16.95 27.12 -9.59
N TYR A 25 18.26 26.95 -9.39
CA TYR A 25 18.91 27.17 -8.08
C TYR A 25 18.56 28.55 -7.50
N TRP A 26 18.67 29.60 -8.33
CA TRP A 26 18.35 30.96 -7.89
C TRP A 26 16.85 31.21 -7.72
N LEU A 27 16.01 30.67 -8.60
CA LEU A 27 14.56 30.74 -8.47
C LEU A 27 14.11 30.07 -7.17
N HIS A 28 14.56 28.84 -6.92
CA HIS A 28 14.23 28.07 -5.74
C HIS A 28 14.71 28.75 -4.46
N ARG A 29 15.96 29.25 -4.45
CA ARG A 29 16.47 30.04 -3.32
C ARG A 29 15.66 31.31 -3.08
N ALA A 30 15.19 31.99 -4.13
CA ALA A 30 14.30 33.14 -4.01
C ALA A 30 12.92 32.74 -3.48
N LEU A 31 12.37 31.58 -3.88
CA LEU A 31 11.12 31.03 -3.37
C LEU A 31 11.18 30.76 -1.86
N HIS A 32 12.36 30.49 -1.31
CA HIS A 32 12.59 30.37 0.14
C HIS A 32 12.73 31.70 0.89
N HIS A 33 12.68 32.84 0.20
CA HIS A 33 12.53 34.13 0.84
C HIS A 33 11.12 34.27 1.45
N HIS A 34 11.01 34.77 2.68
CA HIS A 34 9.79 34.77 3.50
C HIS A 34 8.49 35.14 2.75
N PHE A 35 8.56 36.14 1.87
CA PHE A 35 7.42 36.61 1.08
C PHE A 35 6.94 35.57 0.05
N LEU A 36 7.86 34.99 -0.72
CA LEU A 36 7.53 34.00 -1.75
C LEU A 36 7.23 32.64 -1.13
N TYR A 37 7.92 32.29 -0.05
CA TYR A 37 7.72 31.02 0.65
C TYR A 37 6.28 30.91 1.15
N SER A 38 5.80 31.91 1.89
CA SER A 38 4.44 31.90 2.45
C SER A 38 3.33 31.83 1.40
N ARG A 39 3.58 32.27 0.15
CA ARG A 39 2.56 32.40 -0.90
C ARG A 39 2.62 31.32 -1.97
N TYR A 40 3.82 30.83 -2.27
CA TYR A 40 4.06 29.93 -3.40
C TYR A 40 4.65 28.61 -2.91
N HIS A 41 5.70 28.65 -2.10
CA HIS A 41 6.50 27.44 -1.89
C HIS A 41 6.17 26.64 -0.61
N SER A 42 5.47 27.26 0.36
CA SER A 42 5.15 26.62 1.65
C SER A 42 4.18 25.44 1.54
N HIS A 43 3.34 25.39 0.50
CA HIS A 43 2.43 24.26 0.29
C HIS A 43 3.20 23.02 -0.17
N HIS A 44 4.15 23.17 -1.08
CA HIS A 44 5.08 22.11 -1.48
C HIS A 44 5.84 21.55 -0.26
N HIS A 45 6.33 22.44 0.59
CA HIS A 45 7.02 22.12 1.86
C HIS A 45 6.10 21.65 2.99
N SER A 46 4.78 21.64 2.80
CA SER A 46 3.87 21.04 3.80
C SER A 46 4.05 19.52 3.90
N SER A 47 4.59 18.91 2.85
CA SER A 47 5.07 17.54 2.82
C SER A 47 6.55 17.50 3.26
N ILE A 48 6.77 17.39 4.58
CA ILE A 48 8.12 17.27 5.16
C ILE A 48 8.72 15.89 4.84
N VAL A 49 7.88 14.86 4.94
CA VAL A 49 8.19 13.51 4.45
C VAL A 49 7.72 13.46 3.00
N THR A 50 8.65 13.63 2.07
CA THR A 50 8.30 13.73 0.65
C THR A 50 7.70 12.43 0.12
N GLU A 51 6.79 12.59 -0.83
CA GLU A 51 6.26 11.50 -1.64
C GLU A 51 6.39 11.90 -3.12
N PRO A 52 6.49 10.99 -4.09
CA PRO A 52 6.67 11.33 -5.50
C PRO A 52 5.66 12.37 -6.02
N ILE A 53 4.42 12.36 -5.50
CA ILE A 53 3.39 13.35 -5.85
C ILE A 53 3.73 14.78 -5.39
N THR A 54 4.50 14.93 -4.31
CA THR A 54 4.99 16.23 -3.80
C THR A 54 5.76 16.98 -4.90
N SER A 55 6.42 16.25 -5.80
CA SER A 55 7.21 16.78 -6.91
C SER A 55 6.44 17.63 -7.92
N VAL A 56 5.12 17.50 -7.97
CA VAL A 56 4.25 18.24 -8.90
C VAL A 56 3.27 19.18 -8.20
N ILE A 57 3.21 19.15 -6.86
CA ILE A 57 2.32 20.01 -6.07
C ILE A 57 2.99 21.36 -5.87
N HIS A 58 2.67 22.29 -6.76
CA HIS A 58 3.10 23.68 -6.72
C HIS A 58 1.94 24.61 -7.08
N PRO A 59 1.84 25.82 -6.49
CA PRO A 59 0.86 26.80 -6.92
C PRO A 59 1.04 27.21 -8.37
N PHE A 60 -0.05 27.65 -8.99
CA PHE A 60 -0.13 27.91 -10.44
C PHE A 60 1.03 28.73 -11.01
N ALA A 61 1.43 29.82 -10.36
CA ALA A 61 2.51 30.67 -10.83
C ALA A 61 3.89 30.00 -10.76
N GLU A 62 4.16 29.23 -9.71
CA GLU A 62 5.38 28.43 -9.58
C GLU A 62 5.42 27.33 -10.64
N HIS A 63 4.27 26.73 -10.94
CA HIS A 63 4.13 25.75 -12.01
C HIS A 63 4.44 26.34 -13.39
N ILE A 64 3.96 27.56 -13.69
CA ILE A 64 4.30 28.27 -14.93
C ILE A 64 5.81 28.55 -15.00
N ALA A 65 6.42 28.98 -13.89
CA ALA A 65 7.86 29.27 -13.84
C ALA A 65 8.70 28.01 -14.14
N TYR A 66 8.39 26.88 -13.51
CA TYR A 66 9.07 25.62 -13.79
C TYR A 66 8.78 25.09 -15.19
N PHE A 67 7.55 25.22 -15.70
CA PHE A 67 7.23 24.82 -17.06
C PHE A 67 8.06 25.60 -18.09
N MET A 68 8.13 26.93 -17.97
CA MET A 68 8.95 27.76 -18.84
C MET A 68 10.43 27.40 -18.76
N LEU A 69 10.92 27.14 -17.55
CA LEU A 69 12.30 26.76 -17.31
C LEU A 69 12.64 25.42 -17.99
N PHE A 70 11.84 24.39 -17.76
CA PHE A 70 12.01 23.08 -18.38
C PHE A 70 11.75 23.08 -19.89
N ALA A 71 10.92 24.00 -20.40
CA ALA A 71 10.72 24.15 -21.83
C ALA A 71 11.96 24.69 -22.57
N MET A 72 12.93 25.34 -21.89
CA MET A 72 14.07 25.98 -22.55
C MET A 72 14.90 25.04 -23.44
N PRO A 73 15.36 23.85 -22.98
CA PRO A 73 16.14 22.96 -23.85
C PRO A 73 15.35 22.41 -25.04
N MET A 74 14.07 22.10 -24.82
CA MET A 74 13.17 21.61 -25.87
C MET A 74 12.89 22.69 -26.92
N TYR A 75 12.50 23.89 -26.49
CA TYR A 75 12.23 25.00 -27.38
C TYR A 75 13.47 25.38 -28.19
N THR A 76 14.63 25.45 -27.53
CA THR A 76 15.89 25.80 -28.19
C THR A 76 16.24 24.79 -29.28
N THR A 77 16.20 23.50 -28.99
CA THR A 77 16.53 22.44 -29.97
C THR A 77 15.53 22.35 -31.11
N ILE A 78 14.25 22.63 -30.86
CA ILE A 78 13.22 22.75 -31.90
C ILE A 78 13.52 23.95 -32.80
N HIS A 79 13.82 25.12 -32.20
CA HIS A 79 14.06 26.36 -32.91
C HIS A 79 15.28 26.28 -33.84
N ILE A 80 16.40 25.73 -33.34
CA ILE A 80 17.63 25.54 -34.13
C ILE A 80 17.58 24.28 -35.01
N ARG A 81 16.42 23.59 -35.07
CA ARG A 81 16.16 22.41 -35.91
C ARG A 81 17.08 21.20 -35.63
N THR A 82 17.54 21.04 -34.39
CA THR A 82 18.35 19.90 -33.94
C THR A 82 17.54 18.88 -33.13
N ALA A 83 16.27 19.17 -32.81
CA ALA A 83 15.41 18.27 -32.05
C ALA A 83 15.20 16.90 -32.74
N SER A 84 15.11 15.86 -31.91
CA SER A 84 14.71 14.51 -32.31
C SER A 84 13.67 13.94 -31.35
N ILE A 85 12.89 12.96 -31.81
CA ILE A 85 11.82 12.34 -31.00
C ILE A 85 12.39 11.76 -29.71
N VAL A 86 13.50 11.02 -29.80
CA VAL A 86 14.16 10.42 -28.64
C VAL A 86 14.73 11.48 -27.69
N SER A 87 15.29 12.58 -28.20
CA SER A 87 15.81 13.66 -27.34
C SER A 87 14.71 14.36 -26.55
N LEU A 88 13.56 14.64 -27.16
CA LEU A 88 12.44 15.29 -26.49
C LEU A 88 11.79 14.36 -25.47
N ALA A 89 11.45 13.13 -25.88
CA ALA A 89 10.85 12.14 -24.99
C ALA A 89 11.80 11.76 -23.84
N GLY A 90 13.08 11.56 -24.14
CA GLY A 90 14.10 11.24 -23.14
C GLY A 90 14.30 12.36 -22.12
N TYR A 91 14.25 13.62 -22.55
CA TYR A 91 14.38 14.77 -21.65
C TYR A 91 13.19 14.93 -20.70
N ILE A 92 11.95 14.79 -21.21
CA ILE A 92 10.73 14.79 -20.39
C ILE A 92 10.81 13.66 -19.36
N SER A 93 11.10 12.43 -19.82
CA SER A 93 11.24 11.27 -18.93
C SER A 93 12.35 11.46 -17.89
N TYR A 94 13.45 12.12 -18.24
CA TYR A 94 14.54 12.42 -17.30
C TYR A 94 14.11 13.39 -16.21
N ILE A 95 13.44 14.50 -16.56
CA ILE A 95 12.93 15.46 -15.58
C ILE A 95 11.96 14.76 -14.62
N ASP A 96 10.97 14.05 -15.17
CA ASP A 96 9.97 13.35 -14.35
C ASP A 96 10.62 12.31 -13.45
N PHE A 97 11.55 11.51 -13.99
CA PHE A 97 12.26 10.50 -13.21
C PHE A 97 13.07 11.11 -12.08
N MET A 98 13.89 12.12 -12.37
CA MET A 98 14.77 12.74 -11.37
C MET A 98 13.95 13.47 -10.30
N ASN A 99 12.86 14.13 -10.67
CA ASN A 99 11.98 14.81 -9.71
C ASN A 99 11.29 13.78 -8.79
N ASN A 100 10.71 12.71 -9.35
CA ASN A 100 10.13 11.62 -8.56
C ASN A 100 11.17 10.93 -7.66
N LEU A 101 12.41 10.76 -8.14
CA LEU A 101 13.52 10.21 -7.35
C LEU A 101 13.83 11.09 -6.14
N GLY A 102 13.94 12.41 -6.29
CA GLY A 102 14.20 13.33 -5.19
C GLY A 102 13.13 13.32 -4.10
N HIS A 103 11.87 13.11 -4.50
CA HIS A 103 10.72 13.11 -3.62
C HIS A 103 10.24 11.72 -3.18
N CYS A 104 10.92 10.63 -3.54
CA CYS A 104 10.46 9.29 -3.15
C CYS A 104 10.71 8.95 -1.67
N ASN A 105 11.49 9.78 -0.97
CA ASN A 105 11.87 9.61 0.44
C ASN A 105 12.49 8.23 0.75
N PHE A 106 13.10 7.61 -0.26
CA PHE A 106 13.75 6.31 -0.16
C PHE A 106 15.11 6.34 -0.85
N GLU A 107 16.17 6.08 -0.09
CA GLU A 107 17.54 6.11 -0.63
C GLU A 107 17.85 4.82 -1.41
N LEU A 108 17.83 4.94 -2.74
CA LEU A 108 18.11 3.83 -3.66
C LEU A 108 19.43 3.96 -4.40
N ILE A 109 20.16 5.09 -4.25
CA ILE A 109 21.44 5.31 -4.92
C ILE A 109 22.55 4.61 -4.13
N PRO A 110 23.19 3.56 -4.67
CA PRO A 110 24.13 2.77 -3.90
C PRO A 110 25.50 3.45 -3.76
N ILE A 111 26.17 3.24 -2.62
CA ILE A 111 27.48 3.86 -2.29
C ILE A 111 28.54 3.63 -3.38
N TRP A 112 28.52 2.45 -4.02
CA TRP A 112 29.51 2.11 -5.04
C TRP A 112 29.43 3.04 -6.25
N LEU A 113 28.27 3.63 -6.55
CA LEU A 113 28.11 4.52 -7.70
C LEU A 113 28.97 5.78 -7.56
N PHE A 114 28.94 6.39 -6.37
CA PHE A 114 29.81 7.52 -6.02
C PHE A 114 31.23 7.09 -5.69
N SER A 115 31.49 5.82 -5.42
CA SER A 115 32.86 5.32 -5.21
C SER A 115 33.60 5.10 -6.55
N ILE A 116 32.90 4.63 -7.59
CA ILE A 116 33.46 4.42 -8.93
C ILE A 116 33.69 5.76 -9.64
N PHE A 117 32.76 6.70 -9.48
CA PHE A 117 32.86 8.04 -10.07
C PHE A 117 32.55 9.12 -9.02
N PRO A 118 33.51 9.46 -8.13
CA PRO A 118 33.32 10.45 -7.07
C PRO A 118 32.73 11.80 -7.50
N PRO A 119 33.07 12.35 -8.67
CA PRO A 119 32.47 13.60 -9.13
C PRO A 119 30.95 13.52 -9.33
N LEU A 120 30.38 12.33 -9.55
CA LEU A 120 28.94 12.18 -9.80
C LEU A 120 28.08 12.82 -8.71
N LYS A 121 28.55 12.84 -7.46
CA LYS A 121 27.85 13.46 -6.32
C LYS A 121 27.52 14.94 -6.54
N TYR A 122 28.25 15.63 -7.42
CA TYR A 122 27.99 17.02 -7.79
C TYR A 122 26.98 17.15 -8.95
N PHE A 123 26.85 16.13 -9.79
CA PHE A 123 26.01 16.12 -10.98
C PHE A 123 24.69 15.36 -10.80
N MET A 124 24.50 14.72 -9.66
CA MET A 124 23.30 13.96 -9.36
C MET A 124 23.08 13.96 -7.85
N TYR A 125 22.01 14.62 -7.42
CA TYR A 125 21.53 14.55 -6.06
C TYR A 125 20.91 13.18 -5.74
N THR A 126 20.79 12.90 -4.44
CA THR A 126 20.14 11.70 -3.94
C THR A 126 18.77 12.03 -3.33
N PRO A 127 17.87 11.04 -3.20
CA PRO A 127 16.62 11.22 -2.44
C PRO A 127 16.86 11.78 -1.03
N SER A 128 17.90 11.31 -0.34
CA SER A 128 18.28 11.84 0.98
C SER A 128 18.72 13.30 0.95
N PHE A 129 19.43 13.75 -0.10
CA PHE A 129 19.85 15.14 -0.26
C PHE A 129 18.65 16.10 -0.29
N HIS A 130 17.61 15.73 -1.04
CA HIS A 130 16.42 16.56 -1.21
C HIS A 130 15.39 16.40 -0.09
N SER A 131 15.25 15.21 0.50
CA SER A 131 14.47 15.04 1.74
C SER A 131 15.01 15.92 2.87
N LEU A 132 16.35 16.09 2.95
CA LEU A 132 16.97 17.00 3.90
C LEU A 132 16.60 18.47 3.62
N HIS A 133 16.46 18.87 2.35
CA HIS A 133 15.95 20.19 1.98
C HIS A 133 14.53 20.43 2.54
N HIS A 134 13.61 19.46 2.39
CA HIS A 134 12.25 19.53 2.94
C HIS A 134 12.20 19.53 4.48
N THR A 135 13.29 19.13 5.14
CA THR A 135 13.38 19.10 6.60
C THR A 135 14.02 20.37 7.17
N GLN A 136 15.08 20.89 6.52
CA GLN A 136 15.85 22.04 7.00
C GLN A 136 15.44 23.37 6.36
N PHE A 137 14.76 23.32 5.21
CA PHE A 137 14.25 24.44 4.39
C PHE A 137 15.30 25.43 3.86
N ARG A 138 16.48 25.54 4.49
CA ARG A 138 17.48 26.58 4.21
C ARG A 138 18.80 26.08 3.62
N THR A 139 18.83 24.83 3.18
CA THR A 139 19.99 24.15 2.62
C THR A 139 19.57 23.31 1.42
N ASN A 140 20.51 22.90 0.56
CA ASN A 140 20.27 21.96 -0.53
C ASN A 140 19.21 22.43 -1.56
N TYR A 141 19.43 23.57 -2.22
CA TYR A 141 18.49 24.20 -3.15
C TYR A 141 18.57 23.71 -4.60
N SER A 142 19.56 22.90 -4.97
CA SER A 142 19.73 22.40 -6.34
C SER A 142 18.50 21.66 -6.86
N LEU A 143 18.29 21.69 -8.17
CA LEU A 143 17.28 20.86 -8.83
C LEU A 143 17.73 19.40 -8.83
N PHE A 144 18.65 19.04 -9.72
CA PHE A 144 19.19 17.69 -9.81
C PHE A 144 20.71 17.64 -9.59
N MET A 145 21.40 18.78 -9.69
CA MET A 145 22.86 18.86 -9.60
C MET A 145 23.30 19.65 -8.35
N PRO A 146 23.74 18.98 -7.27
CA PRO A 146 24.22 19.62 -6.04
C PRO A 146 25.38 20.60 -6.23
N LEU A 147 26.04 20.59 -7.39
CA LEU A 147 27.14 21.47 -7.75
C LEU A 147 26.95 22.92 -7.30
N TYR A 148 25.78 23.52 -7.53
CA TYR A 148 25.52 24.91 -7.15
C TYR A 148 25.43 25.10 -5.63
N ASP A 149 24.90 24.13 -4.88
CA ASP A 149 24.94 24.18 -3.42
C ASP A 149 26.36 24.14 -2.87
N TYR A 150 27.22 23.31 -3.47
CA TYR A 150 28.63 23.27 -3.11
C TYR A 150 29.38 24.56 -3.47
N ILE A 151 29.08 25.17 -4.63
CA ILE A 151 29.68 26.44 -5.06
C ILE A 151 29.31 27.57 -4.10
N TYR A 152 28.03 27.68 -3.75
CA TYR A 152 27.51 28.79 -2.96
C TYR A 152 27.44 28.50 -1.46
N GLY A 153 27.93 27.34 -1.01
CA GLY A 153 28.02 26.98 0.40
C GLY A 153 26.66 26.76 1.07
N THR A 154 25.67 26.30 0.31
CA THR A 154 24.30 26.00 0.80
C THR A 154 24.06 24.50 1.04
N THR A 155 25.08 23.66 0.87
CA THR A 155 25.00 22.23 1.23
C THR A 155 24.89 22.03 2.74
N ASP A 156 23.95 21.21 3.18
CA ASP A 156 23.83 20.85 4.59
C ASP A 156 24.99 19.94 5.05
N LYS A 157 25.53 20.21 6.25
CA LYS A 157 26.67 19.46 6.81
C LYS A 157 26.35 18.00 7.08
N SER A 158 25.08 17.66 7.29
CA SER A 158 24.63 16.28 7.57
C SER A 158 24.36 15.45 6.32
N THR A 159 24.43 16.05 5.12
CA THR A 159 24.13 15.41 3.83
C THR A 159 24.79 14.03 3.67
N ASP A 160 26.12 13.96 3.80
CA ASP A 160 26.87 12.70 3.59
C ASP A 160 26.54 11.65 4.66
N ALA A 161 26.40 12.10 5.92
CA ALA A 161 26.06 11.22 7.03
C ALA A 161 24.64 10.65 6.89
N LEU A 162 23.68 11.49 6.46
CA LEU A 162 22.30 11.08 6.21
C LEU A 162 22.24 10.07 5.07
N TYR A 163 22.92 10.33 3.95
CA TYR A 163 23.01 9.40 2.82
C TYR A 163 23.50 8.01 3.26
N VAL A 164 24.64 7.94 3.97
CA VAL A 164 25.23 6.67 4.43
C VAL A 164 24.34 5.98 5.47
N SER A 165 23.73 6.74 6.39
CA SER A 165 22.84 6.16 7.41
C SER A 165 21.54 5.62 6.82
N SER A 166 21.02 6.26 5.77
CA SER A 166 19.78 5.85 5.10
C SER A 166 19.94 4.51 4.38
N LEU A 167 21.12 4.25 3.82
CA LEU A 167 21.47 2.95 3.21
C LEU A 167 21.78 1.85 4.21
N LYS A 168 22.18 2.21 5.44
CA LYS A 168 22.51 1.26 6.52
C LYS A 168 21.32 0.88 7.40
N ARG A 169 20.17 1.55 7.25
CA ARG A 169 18.99 1.29 8.07
C ARG A 169 18.55 -0.17 7.87
N GLY A 170 18.73 -0.99 8.91
CA GLY A 170 18.29 -2.38 8.91
C GLY A 170 16.78 -2.47 8.73
N GLU A 171 16.31 -3.59 8.17
CA GLU A 171 14.89 -3.87 8.09
C GLU A 171 14.30 -3.89 9.50
N GLU A 172 13.30 -3.05 9.75
CA GLU A 172 12.56 -3.11 11.01
C GLU A 172 11.73 -4.38 11.01
N LEU A 173 12.13 -5.33 11.85
CA LEU A 173 11.39 -6.59 12.04
C LEU A 173 9.95 -6.27 12.49
N PRO A 174 8.93 -6.82 11.81
CA PRO A 174 7.54 -6.69 12.23
C PRO A 174 7.25 -7.60 13.42
N ASP A 175 6.41 -7.12 14.34
CA ASP A 175 5.85 -7.95 15.41
C ASP A 175 4.64 -8.76 14.90
N VAL A 176 3.93 -8.23 13.90
CA VAL A 176 2.76 -8.88 13.27
C VAL A 176 2.81 -8.71 11.76
N VAL A 177 2.66 -9.81 11.04
CA VAL A 177 2.54 -9.84 9.58
C VAL A 177 1.15 -10.31 9.17
N HIS A 178 0.44 -9.50 8.40
CA HIS A 178 -0.81 -9.88 7.75
C HIS A 178 -0.53 -10.22 6.28
N LEU A 179 -0.73 -11.49 5.91
CA LEU A 179 -0.63 -11.93 4.53
C LEU A 179 -1.96 -11.69 3.79
N THR A 180 -1.88 -11.04 2.64
CA THR A 180 -3.03 -10.76 1.78
C THR A 180 -2.71 -11.05 0.31
N HIS A 181 -3.72 -11.02 -0.56
CA HIS A 181 -3.55 -11.22 -1.98
C HIS A 181 -4.46 -10.29 -2.79
N LEU A 182 -4.15 -10.12 -4.07
CA LEU A 182 -4.95 -9.28 -4.96
C LEU A 182 -6.29 -9.96 -5.26
N THR A 183 -7.39 -9.21 -5.24
CA THR A 183 -8.73 -9.77 -5.42
C THR A 183 -9.15 -9.78 -6.89
N THR A 184 -8.93 -8.67 -7.58
CA THR A 184 -9.21 -8.48 -9.00
C THR A 184 -8.01 -7.81 -9.69
N PRO A 185 -7.90 -7.85 -11.04
CA PRO A 185 -6.88 -7.08 -11.75
C PRO A 185 -6.86 -5.59 -11.39
N GLU A 186 -8.03 -5.01 -11.08
CA GLU A 186 -8.20 -3.61 -10.69
C GLU A 186 -7.78 -3.32 -9.24
N SER A 187 -7.67 -4.34 -8.39
CA SER A 187 -7.35 -4.15 -6.96
C SER A 187 -5.97 -3.55 -6.71
N ILE A 188 -5.05 -3.61 -7.69
CA ILE A 188 -3.74 -2.95 -7.63
C ILE A 188 -3.84 -1.43 -7.43
N TYR A 189 -4.91 -0.82 -7.94
CA TYR A 189 -5.12 0.62 -7.85
C TYR A 189 -5.55 1.08 -6.47
N HIS A 190 -6.00 0.14 -5.63
CA HIS A 190 -6.36 0.39 -4.24
C HIS A 190 -5.22 0.07 -3.26
N LEU A 191 -4.03 -0.27 -3.76
CA LEU A 191 -2.81 -0.30 -2.96
C LEU A 191 -2.32 1.14 -2.74
N GLN A 192 -1.79 1.44 -1.54
CA GLN A 192 -1.24 2.76 -1.21
C GLN A 192 -0.12 3.21 -2.16
N LEU A 193 0.66 2.25 -2.67
CA LEU A 193 1.78 2.50 -3.58
C LEU A 193 1.34 3.09 -4.94
N GLY A 194 0.07 2.92 -5.33
CA GLY A 194 -0.47 3.39 -6.60
C GLY A 194 -1.18 4.73 -6.46
N PHE A 195 -2.50 4.66 -6.25
CA PHE A 195 -3.36 5.84 -6.22
C PHE A 195 -3.90 6.06 -4.81
N ALA A 196 -3.25 6.93 -4.03
CA ALA A 196 -3.65 7.21 -2.65
C ALA A 196 -5.15 7.58 -2.54
N ASP A 197 -5.70 8.36 -3.47
CA ASP A 197 -7.13 8.69 -3.50
C ASP A 197 -8.03 7.43 -3.63
N LEU A 198 -7.69 6.52 -4.54
CA LEU A 198 -8.43 5.27 -4.74
C LEU A 198 -8.25 4.32 -3.56
N ALA A 199 -7.01 4.15 -3.08
CA ALA A 199 -6.69 3.35 -1.89
C ALA A 199 -7.46 3.83 -0.66
N SER A 200 -7.72 5.13 -0.55
CA SER A 200 -8.43 5.74 0.57
C SER A 200 -9.97 5.59 0.51
N LYS A 201 -10.49 4.98 -0.56
CA LYS A 201 -11.91 4.73 -0.82
C LYS A 201 -12.18 3.22 -0.93
N PRO A 202 -13.35 2.73 -0.49
CA PRO A 202 -13.72 1.33 -0.65
C PRO A 202 -13.65 0.90 -2.12
N TYR A 203 -13.13 -0.31 -2.34
CA TYR A 203 -13.07 -0.93 -3.66
C TYR A 203 -14.46 -0.99 -4.29
N ALA A 204 -14.57 -0.40 -5.48
CA ALA A 204 -15.73 -0.50 -6.33
C ALA A 204 -15.26 -0.53 -7.78
N SER A 205 -15.75 -1.48 -8.57
CA SER A 205 -15.44 -1.49 -10.00
C SER A 205 -16.06 -0.26 -10.66
N LYS A 206 -15.25 0.52 -11.36
CA LYS A 206 -15.64 1.75 -12.06
C LYS A 206 -15.26 1.60 -13.53
N TRP A 207 -16.13 2.09 -14.41
CA TRP A 207 -15.93 1.98 -15.86
C TRP A 207 -14.59 2.60 -16.33
N TYR A 208 -14.14 3.70 -15.72
CA TYR A 208 -12.92 4.39 -16.15
C TYR A 208 -11.64 3.62 -15.79
N LEU A 209 -11.68 2.69 -14.82
CA LEU A 209 -10.51 1.85 -14.51
C LEU A 209 -10.16 0.92 -15.67
N TRP A 210 -11.11 0.65 -16.56
CA TRP A 210 -10.86 -0.08 -17.80
C TRP A 210 -9.89 0.66 -18.74
N LEU A 211 -9.87 2.00 -18.72
CA LEU A 211 -8.90 2.79 -19.51
C LEU A 211 -7.45 2.55 -19.04
N MET A 212 -7.27 2.11 -17.79
CA MET A 212 -5.97 1.83 -17.19
C MET A 212 -5.49 0.39 -17.49
N TRP A 213 -6.19 -0.37 -18.35
CA TRP A 213 -5.82 -1.76 -18.64
C TRP A 213 -4.34 -1.97 -19.06
N PRO A 214 -3.64 -1.04 -19.77
CA PRO A 214 -2.23 -1.26 -20.10
C PRO A 214 -1.35 -1.28 -18.84
N VAL A 215 -1.67 -0.45 -17.85
CA VAL A 215 -1.00 -0.44 -16.53
C VAL A 215 -1.31 -1.73 -15.77
N THR A 216 -2.57 -2.18 -15.81
CA THR A 216 -2.96 -3.48 -15.24
C THR A 216 -2.17 -4.62 -15.87
N LEU A 217 -2.05 -4.67 -17.20
CA LEU A 217 -1.30 -5.71 -17.90
C LEU A 217 0.17 -5.70 -17.47
N TRP A 218 0.79 -4.53 -17.41
CA TRP A 218 2.16 -4.38 -16.92
C TRP A 218 2.34 -4.82 -15.48
N SER A 219 1.44 -4.45 -14.58
CA SER A 219 1.46 -4.95 -13.21
C SER A 219 1.31 -6.47 -13.16
N MET A 220 0.42 -7.06 -13.96
CA MET A 220 0.27 -8.51 -14.05
C MET A 220 1.53 -9.19 -14.56
N THR A 221 2.20 -8.63 -15.58
CA THR A 221 3.47 -9.15 -16.09
C THR A 221 4.57 -9.05 -15.04
N LEU A 222 4.67 -7.92 -14.34
CA LEU A 222 5.64 -7.73 -13.25
C LEU A 222 5.39 -8.70 -12.10
N ASN A 223 4.13 -8.87 -11.67
CA ASN A 223 3.76 -9.83 -10.63
C ASN A 223 4.06 -11.29 -11.03
N TRP A 224 4.00 -11.59 -12.32
CA TRP A 224 4.35 -12.91 -12.83
C TRP A 224 5.87 -13.15 -12.87
N ILE A 225 6.66 -12.12 -13.23
CA ILE A 225 8.13 -12.17 -13.26
C ILE A 225 8.71 -12.15 -11.83
N TYR A 226 8.23 -11.24 -11.01
CA TYR A 226 8.64 -11.02 -9.62
C TYR A 226 7.66 -11.74 -8.68
N SER A 227 7.79 -13.06 -8.63
CA SER A 227 6.98 -13.91 -7.75
C SER A 227 7.55 -13.89 -6.32
N ARG A 228 7.48 -12.75 -5.63
CA ARG A 228 7.83 -12.61 -4.21
C ARG A 228 6.79 -11.77 -3.47
N THR A 229 6.62 -12.04 -2.19
CA THR A 229 5.85 -11.17 -1.30
C THR A 229 6.49 -9.78 -1.22
N PHE A 230 5.66 -8.76 -1.09
CA PHE A 230 6.11 -7.39 -0.90
C PHE A 230 5.24 -6.68 0.13
N VAL A 231 5.87 -5.78 0.89
CA VAL A 231 5.19 -4.98 1.91
C VAL A 231 4.34 -3.91 1.24
N VAL A 232 3.03 -3.91 1.51
CA VAL A 232 2.08 -2.92 0.99
C VAL A 232 1.79 -1.84 2.02
N GLU A 233 1.67 -2.22 3.28
CA GLU A 233 1.29 -1.30 4.36
C GLU A 233 2.13 -1.57 5.60
N ARG A 234 2.40 -0.51 6.36
CA ARG A 234 3.07 -0.57 7.65
C ARG A 234 2.31 0.29 8.65
N HIS A 235 1.93 -0.29 9.76
CA HIS A 235 1.22 0.39 10.83
C HIS A 235 1.97 0.29 12.13
N ARG A 236 1.71 1.24 13.02
CA ARG A 236 2.17 1.19 14.40
C ARG A 236 0.95 1.20 15.30
N PHE A 237 0.92 0.27 16.25
CA PHE A 237 -0.13 0.21 17.24
C PHE A 237 0.45 -0.08 18.61
N ASN A 238 0.37 0.90 19.50
CA ASN A 238 1.06 0.87 20.79
C ASN A 238 2.57 0.61 20.59
N LYS A 239 3.06 -0.53 21.08
CA LYS A 239 4.46 -0.96 20.92
C LYS A 239 4.67 -1.86 19.70
N LEU A 240 3.60 -2.34 19.08
CA LEU A 240 3.66 -3.29 17.97
C LEU A 240 3.86 -2.60 16.63
N ARG A 241 4.73 -3.19 15.82
CA ARG A 241 4.97 -2.89 14.41
C ARG A 241 4.22 -3.91 13.57
N LEU A 242 3.23 -3.44 12.81
CA LEU A 242 2.37 -4.29 12.00
C LEU A 242 2.73 -4.08 10.53
N GLN A 243 2.81 -5.15 9.76
CA GLN A 243 3.02 -5.08 8.31
C GLN A 243 1.97 -5.90 7.56
N THR A 244 1.58 -5.41 6.39
CA THR A 244 0.75 -6.17 5.44
C THR A 244 1.61 -6.54 4.25
N TRP A 245 1.73 -7.83 3.98
CA TRP A 245 2.45 -8.34 2.81
C TRP A 245 1.45 -8.86 1.78
N ALA A 246 1.56 -8.38 0.55
CA ALA A 246 0.75 -8.88 -0.55
C ALA A 246 1.50 -9.95 -1.32
N LEU A 247 0.81 -11.06 -1.59
CA LEU A 247 1.21 -12.03 -2.58
C LEU A 247 0.85 -11.48 -3.97
N PRO A 248 1.76 -11.56 -4.97
CA PRO A 248 1.54 -11.09 -6.33
C PRO A 248 0.63 -12.06 -7.12
N LYS A 249 -0.47 -12.51 -6.51
CA LYS A 249 -1.43 -13.47 -7.04
C LYS A 249 -2.84 -12.92 -6.90
N TYR A 250 -3.63 -13.08 -7.95
CA TYR A 250 -5.03 -12.69 -8.04
C TYR A 250 -5.94 -13.84 -7.61
N LYS A 251 -7.13 -13.52 -7.08
CA LYS A 251 -8.16 -14.51 -6.70
C LYS A 251 -8.38 -15.61 -7.74
N ILE A 252 -8.43 -15.25 -9.03
CA ILE A 252 -8.67 -16.23 -10.10
C ILE A 252 -7.60 -17.32 -10.14
N GLN A 253 -6.36 -17.01 -9.75
CA GLN A 253 -5.26 -17.97 -9.72
C GLN A 253 -5.41 -18.98 -8.58
N TYR A 254 -6.05 -18.61 -7.47
CA TYR A 254 -6.38 -19.55 -6.37
C TYR A 254 -7.45 -20.57 -6.77
N LEU A 255 -8.23 -20.29 -7.82
CA LEU A 255 -9.20 -21.23 -8.37
C LEU A 255 -8.56 -22.24 -9.34
N LEU A 256 -7.33 -21.98 -9.79
CA LEU A 256 -6.61 -22.81 -10.74
C LEU A 256 -5.72 -23.82 -9.98
N GLN A 257 -6.11 -25.10 -9.99
CA GLN A 257 -5.42 -26.15 -9.23
C GLN A 257 -3.91 -26.24 -9.50
N TRP A 258 -3.47 -26.00 -10.75
CA TRP A 258 -2.06 -26.04 -11.13
C TRP A 258 -1.21 -24.92 -10.53
N GLN A 259 -1.83 -23.82 -10.07
CA GLN A 259 -1.15 -22.72 -9.38
C GLN A 259 -0.98 -22.98 -7.87
N ASN A 260 -1.66 -23.98 -7.30
CA ASN A 260 -1.66 -24.23 -5.85
C ASN A 260 -0.25 -24.42 -5.29
N ALA A 261 0.61 -25.18 -5.98
CA ALA A 261 2.00 -25.40 -5.54
C ALA A 261 2.78 -24.08 -5.45
N SER A 262 2.71 -23.25 -6.51
CA SER A 262 3.36 -21.93 -6.55
C SER A 262 2.83 -20.99 -5.46
N ILE A 263 1.51 -20.99 -5.21
CA ILE A 263 0.90 -20.15 -4.19
C ILE A 263 1.32 -20.61 -2.79
N ASN A 264 1.30 -21.91 -2.53
CA ASN A 264 1.66 -22.45 -1.22
C ASN A 264 3.14 -22.20 -0.89
N SER A 265 4.03 -22.35 -1.88
CA SER A 265 5.45 -22.00 -1.77
C SER A 265 5.63 -20.53 -1.39
N LEU A 266 4.90 -19.59 -2.02
CA LEU A 266 4.96 -18.17 -1.65
C LEU A 266 4.46 -17.88 -0.23
N ILE A 267 3.36 -18.51 0.18
CA ILE A 267 2.82 -18.35 1.53
C ILE A 267 3.86 -18.84 2.55
N GLU A 268 4.53 -19.94 2.23
CA GLU A 268 5.51 -20.52 3.11
C GLU A 268 6.78 -19.68 3.19
N GLU A 269 7.36 -19.28 2.05
CA GLU A 269 8.48 -18.34 2.01
C GLU A 269 8.20 -17.13 2.88
N ALA A 270 6.97 -16.59 2.85
CA ALA A 270 6.56 -15.49 3.70
C ALA A 270 6.48 -15.84 5.20
N ILE A 271 5.97 -17.02 5.57
CA ILE A 271 5.95 -17.48 6.97
C ILE A 271 7.39 -17.65 7.50
N LEU A 272 8.27 -18.19 6.66
CA LEU A 272 9.67 -18.48 6.97
C LEU A 272 10.53 -17.21 7.03
N GLU A 273 10.25 -16.25 6.16
CA GLU A 273 10.83 -14.90 6.20
C GLU A 273 10.42 -14.18 7.50
N ALA A 274 9.19 -14.40 7.97
CA ALA A 274 8.78 -13.93 9.29
C ALA A 274 9.41 -14.72 10.46
N ASP A 275 9.80 -15.99 10.26
CA ASP A 275 10.33 -16.90 11.31
C ASP A 275 11.86 -17.14 11.27
N GLU A 276 12.60 -16.44 10.40
CA GLU A 276 14.05 -16.58 10.16
C GLU A 276 14.55 -17.97 9.68
N LYS A 277 13.70 -18.93 9.27
CA LYS A 277 14.15 -20.26 8.76
C LYS A 277 13.19 -20.84 7.74
N GLY A 278 13.68 -21.59 6.74
CA GLY A 278 12.94 -22.03 5.54
C GLY A 278 12.62 -23.54 5.33
N SER A 279 11.53 -23.90 4.62
CA SER A 279 11.07 -25.25 4.16
C SER A 279 9.81 -25.19 3.22
N GLU A 280 9.42 -26.20 2.39
CA GLU A 280 8.26 -26.19 1.40
C GLU A 280 7.09 -27.25 1.56
N GLU A 281 5.80 -26.96 1.87
CA GLU A 281 4.52 -27.13 1.11
C GLU A 281 3.18 -27.07 1.95
N LEU A 282 2.04 -26.70 1.30
CA LEU A 282 0.58 -27.02 1.53
C LEU A 282 -0.35 -26.26 2.55
N ASN A 283 -1.60 -26.00 2.10
CA ASN A 283 -2.67 -25.20 2.74
C ASN A 283 -3.79 -26.03 3.43
N ALA A 284 -3.98 -25.84 4.76
CA ALA A 284 -5.20 -26.19 5.51
C ALA A 284 -5.43 -25.25 6.70
N TYR A 285 -5.78 -23.99 6.43
CA TYR A 285 -5.98 -22.96 7.46
C TYR A 285 -4.78 -22.84 8.41
N GLY A 286 -3.55 -22.88 7.89
CA GLY A 286 -2.34 -22.82 8.73
C GLY A 286 -1.91 -24.15 9.39
N GLY A 287 -2.81 -25.13 9.52
CA GLY A 287 -2.54 -26.34 10.31
C GLY A 287 -1.41 -27.22 9.78
N PHE A 288 -1.31 -27.39 8.45
CA PHE A 288 -0.21 -28.17 7.86
C PHE A 288 1.16 -27.51 8.03
N TYR A 289 1.22 -26.17 8.04
CA TYR A 289 2.47 -25.44 8.23
C TYR A 289 3.09 -25.74 9.61
N ILE A 290 2.27 -25.85 10.64
CA ILE A 290 2.72 -26.22 11.99
C ILE A 290 3.21 -27.66 12.03
N CYS A 291 2.45 -28.59 11.43
CA CYS A 291 2.86 -30.00 11.37
C CYS A 291 4.24 -30.16 10.69
N LYS A 292 4.52 -29.30 9.73
CA LYS A 292 5.74 -29.33 8.93
C LYS A 292 6.92 -28.60 9.58
N ASN A 293 6.65 -27.52 10.30
CA ASN A 293 7.64 -26.71 10.99
C ASN A 293 7.26 -26.61 12.49
N PRO A 294 7.44 -27.68 13.28
CA PRO A 294 7.01 -27.71 14.68
C PRO A 294 7.81 -26.78 15.59
N GLU A 295 8.96 -26.29 15.14
CA GLU A 295 9.83 -25.35 15.85
C GLU A 295 9.58 -23.87 15.50
N LEU A 296 8.50 -23.55 14.77
CA LEU A 296 8.12 -22.17 14.44
C LEU A 296 7.99 -21.34 15.73
N LYS A 297 8.71 -20.22 15.79
CA LYS A 297 8.56 -19.22 16.86
C LYS A 297 7.36 -18.32 16.57
N VAL A 298 7.11 -18.02 15.31
CA VAL A 298 5.97 -17.24 14.84
C VAL A 298 4.67 -18.01 15.05
N LYS A 299 3.67 -17.31 15.60
CA LYS A 299 2.32 -17.85 15.80
C LYS A 299 1.47 -17.60 14.56
N ILE A 300 0.81 -18.65 14.10
CA ILE A 300 -0.07 -18.62 12.93
C ILE A 300 -1.49 -18.43 13.43
N VAL A 301 -2.12 -17.34 12.99
CA VAL A 301 -3.49 -16.96 13.34
C VAL A 301 -4.26 -16.79 12.05
N ASP A 302 -5.22 -17.68 11.79
CA ASP A 302 -6.13 -17.50 10.67
C ASP A 302 -7.29 -16.57 10.98
N GLY A 303 -7.57 -16.30 12.26
CA GLY A 303 -8.54 -15.29 12.73
C GLY A 303 -10.00 -15.69 12.63
N SER A 304 -10.29 -16.98 12.46
CA SER A 304 -11.66 -17.48 12.31
C SER A 304 -12.51 -17.32 13.57
N SER A 305 -11.92 -17.39 14.76
CA SER A 305 -12.61 -17.26 16.05
C SER A 305 -13.15 -15.85 16.23
N LEU A 306 -12.36 -14.83 15.89
CA LEU A 306 -12.83 -13.44 15.92
C LEU A 306 -13.86 -13.16 14.82
N ALA A 307 -13.70 -13.76 13.63
CA ALA A 307 -14.71 -13.66 12.59
C ALA A 307 -16.06 -14.26 13.02
N VAL A 308 -16.05 -15.44 13.67
CA VAL A 308 -17.24 -16.06 14.27
C VAL A 308 -17.83 -15.14 15.34
N ALA A 309 -17.01 -14.64 16.27
CA ALA A 309 -17.46 -13.73 17.32
C ALA A 309 -18.10 -12.45 16.76
N ALA A 310 -17.51 -11.87 15.71
CA ALA A 310 -18.05 -10.69 15.03
C ALA A 310 -19.42 -10.98 14.38
N VAL A 311 -19.59 -12.13 13.73
CA VAL A 311 -20.89 -12.53 13.17
C VAL A 311 -21.93 -12.71 14.27
N LEU A 312 -21.60 -13.43 15.34
CA LEU A 312 -22.51 -13.69 16.45
C LEU A 312 -22.99 -12.39 17.12
N ASN A 313 -22.10 -11.40 17.25
CA ASN A 313 -22.45 -10.09 17.82
C ASN A 313 -23.20 -9.16 16.85
N ASN A 314 -23.13 -9.41 15.55
CA ASN A 314 -23.91 -8.68 14.53
C ASN A 314 -25.35 -9.19 14.41
N ILE A 315 -25.68 -10.36 14.97
CA ILE A 315 -27.05 -10.87 14.97
C ILE A 315 -27.91 -10.04 15.94
N PRO A 316 -29.07 -9.50 15.50
CA PRO A 316 -29.96 -8.73 16.35
C PRO A 316 -30.36 -9.48 17.64
N LYS A 317 -30.36 -8.76 18.77
CA LYS A 317 -30.81 -9.32 20.06
C LYS A 317 -32.28 -9.75 19.98
N GLY A 318 -32.60 -10.92 20.52
CA GLY A 318 -33.94 -11.50 20.47
C GLY A 318 -34.22 -12.38 19.24
N THR A 319 -33.23 -12.59 18.38
CA THR A 319 -33.34 -13.53 17.25
C THR A 319 -33.52 -14.97 17.74
N THR A 320 -34.59 -15.63 17.31
CA THR A 320 -34.89 -17.04 17.64
C THR A 320 -34.55 -18.01 16.51
N GLN A 321 -34.54 -17.54 15.26
CA GLN A 321 -34.29 -18.36 14.08
C GLN A 321 -33.42 -17.61 13.06
N VAL A 322 -32.50 -18.33 12.41
CA VAL A 322 -31.64 -17.82 11.34
C VAL A 322 -31.59 -18.81 10.19
N LEU A 323 -31.41 -18.31 8.96
CA LEU A 323 -31.14 -19.14 7.80
C LEU A 323 -29.65 -19.15 7.48
N LEU A 324 -29.02 -20.31 7.43
CA LEU A 324 -27.61 -20.44 7.02
C LEU A 324 -27.53 -20.81 5.54
N ARG A 325 -26.81 -20.01 4.75
CA ARG A 325 -26.65 -20.20 3.31
C ARG A 325 -25.23 -19.94 2.82
N GLY A 326 -24.80 -20.69 1.81
CA GLY A 326 -23.46 -20.64 1.23
C GLY A 326 -22.65 -21.90 1.56
N LYS A 327 -21.37 -21.90 1.18
CA LYS A 327 -20.46 -23.02 1.39
C LYS A 327 -20.21 -23.23 2.89
N LEU A 328 -20.36 -24.47 3.36
CA LEU A 328 -20.04 -24.86 4.74
C LEU A 328 -18.53 -24.87 4.98
N THR A 329 -17.98 -23.71 5.33
CA THR A 329 -16.60 -23.53 5.80
C THR A 329 -16.51 -23.81 7.29
N LYS A 330 -15.29 -23.89 7.85
CA LYS A 330 -15.11 -24.04 9.30
C LYS A 330 -15.77 -22.92 10.11
N VAL A 331 -15.81 -21.69 9.59
CA VAL A 331 -16.52 -20.55 10.19
C VAL A 331 -18.03 -20.80 10.19
N ALA A 332 -18.59 -21.34 9.10
CA ALA A 332 -20.00 -21.69 9.03
C ALA A 332 -20.39 -22.77 10.06
N TYR A 333 -19.56 -23.82 10.21
CA TYR A 333 -19.75 -24.84 11.25
C TYR A 333 -19.69 -24.20 12.64
N ALA A 334 -18.65 -23.43 12.95
CA ALA A 334 -18.48 -22.77 14.25
C ALA A 334 -19.67 -21.87 14.61
N ILE A 335 -20.18 -21.09 13.66
CA ILE A 335 -21.37 -20.25 13.86
C ILE A 335 -22.61 -21.11 14.14
N ALA A 336 -22.85 -22.15 13.33
CA ALA A 336 -24.00 -23.03 13.52
C ALA A 336 -23.97 -23.71 14.91
N HIS A 337 -22.80 -24.22 15.33
CA HIS A 337 -22.60 -24.80 16.65
C HIS A 337 -22.86 -23.81 17.78
N ALA A 338 -22.30 -22.60 17.69
CA ALA A 338 -22.47 -21.56 18.70
C ALA A 338 -23.93 -21.12 18.84
N LEU A 339 -24.66 -21.00 17.72
CA LEU A 339 -26.07 -20.62 17.72
C LEU A 339 -26.97 -21.73 18.26
N CYS A 340 -26.76 -22.98 17.83
CA CYS A 340 -27.48 -24.13 18.36
C CYS A 340 -27.27 -24.26 19.88
N HIS A 341 -26.04 -24.05 20.38
CA HIS A 341 -25.76 -24.08 21.82
C HIS A 341 -26.45 -22.94 22.58
N LYS A 342 -26.58 -21.75 21.98
CA LYS A 342 -27.33 -20.61 22.52
C LYS A 342 -28.86 -20.77 22.43
N GLY A 343 -29.36 -21.89 21.89
CA GLY A 343 -30.80 -22.17 21.76
C GLY A 343 -31.46 -21.48 20.56
N ILE A 344 -30.68 -20.96 19.61
CA ILE A 344 -31.18 -20.31 18.40
C ILE A 344 -31.33 -21.36 17.32
N GLN A 345 -32.48 -21.37 16.63
CA GLN A 345 -32.77 -22.31 15.57
C GLN A 345 -31.99 -21.95 14.30
N VAL A 346 -31.16 -22.88 13.82
CA VAL A 346 -30.40 -22.73 12.57
C VAL A 346 -31.12 -23.51 11.49
N ALA A 347 -31.72 -22.80 10.54
CA ALA A 347 -32.38 -23.37 9.38
C ALA A 347 -31.40 -23.54 8.21
N THR A 348 -31.58 -24.61 7.45
CA THR A 348 -30.89 -24.88 6.18
C THR A 348 -31.92 -25.22 5.11
N LEU A 349 -31.65 -24.87 3.85
CA LEU A 349 -32.57 -25.15 2.74
C LEU A 349 -32.30 -26.51 2.09
N PHE A 350 -31.03 -26.91 2.03
CA PHE A 350 -30.61 -28.12 1.33
C PHE A 350 -30.38 -29.27 2.30
N LYS A 351 -30.96 -30.43 1.98
CA LYS A 351 -30.83 -31.64 2.79
C LYS A 351 -29.37 -32.06 2.99
N ASP A 352 -28.52 -31.88 1.99
CA ASP A 352 -27.10 -32.23 2.09
C ASP A 352 -26.34 -31.37 3.09
N GLU A 353 -26.71 -30.09 3.19
CA GLU A 353 -26.12 -29.15 4.17
C GLU A 353 -26.59 -29.48 5.58
N TYR A 354 -27.89 -29.75 5.73
CA TYR A 354 -28.47 -30.25 6.97
C TYR A 354 -27.74 -31.50 7.48
N VAL A 355 -27.59 -32.52 6.64
CA VAL A 355 -26.95 -33.79 7.01
C VAL A 355 -25.49 -33.58 7.42
N LYS A 356 -24.77 -32.68 6.74
CA LYS A 356 -23.37 -32.37 7.08
C LYS A 356 -23.27 -31.66 8.45
N LEU A 357 -24.15 -30.71 8.72
CA LEU A 357 -24.18 -29.99 10.00
C LEU A 357 -24.63 -30.89 11.15
N ASP A 358 -25.68 -31.69 10.94
CA ASP A 358 -26.20 -32.64 11.91
C ASP A 358 -25.12 -33.65 12.35
N LYS A 359 -24.37 -34.21 11.40
CA LYS A 359 -23.23 -35.09 11.68
C LYS A 359 -22.12 -34.42 12.48
N SER A 360 -21.94 -33.12 12.33
CA SER A 360 -20.89 -32.38 13.04
C SER A 360 -21.27 -32.07 14.49
N LEU A 361 -22.56 -32.02 14.82
CA LEU A 361 -23.06 -31.71 16.17
C LEU A 361 -23.02 -32.97 17.04
N ASN A 362 -22.32 -32.91 18.17
CA ASN A 362 -22.14 -34.06 19.07
C ASN A 362 -23.24 -34.20 20.15
N ASP A 363 -23.99 -33.13 20.44
CA ASP A 363 -24.98 -33.08 21.52
C ASP A 363 -26.43 -33.06 21.01
N GLY A 364 -27.29 -33.89 21.60
CA GLY A 364 -28.71 -34.04 21.22
C GLY A 364 -29.54 -32.78 21.40
N LYS A 365 -29.23 -31.94 22.39
CA LYS A 365 -29.91 -30.65 22.62
C LYS A 365 -29.53 -29.59 21.59
N SER A 366 -28.31 -29.65 21.09
CA SER A 366 -27.86 -28.76 20.00
C SER A 366 -28.41 -29.20 18.65
N ARG A 367 -28.60 -30.52 18.44
CA ARG A 367 -29.25 -31.06 17.23
C ARG A 367 -30.71 -30.67 17.09
N SER A 368 -31.46 -30.54 18.19
CA SER A 368 -32.87 -30.11 18.12
C SER A 368 -33.06 -28.69 17.59
N ASN A 369 -32.01 -27.87 17.60
CA ASN A 369 -32.03 -26.49 17.10
C ASN A 369 -31.65 -26.40 15.61
N LEU A 370 -31.20 -27.49 14.97
CA LEU A 370 -30.96 -27.52 13.54
C LEU A 370 -32.24 -27.96 12.80
N VAL A 371 -32.68 -27.19 11.81
CA VAL A 371 -33.92 -27.48 11.07
C VAL A 371 -33.72 -27.42 9.56
N LEU A 372 -34.40 -28.32 8.85
CA LEU A 372 -34.54 -28.27 7.40
C LEU A 372 -35.77 -27.42 7.06
N SER A 373 -35.54 -26.21 6.57
CA SER A 373 -36.59 -25.30 6.12
C SER A 373 -36.87 -25.51 4.63
N LYS A 374 -38.14 -25.33 4.24
CA LYS A 374 -38.58 -25.32 2.84
C LYS A 374 -38.87 -23.90 2.32
N ASP A 375 -38.69 -22.89 3.18
CA ASP A 375 -39.21 -21.55 3.00
C ASP A 375 -38.14 -20.47 3.20
N TYR A 376 -38.20 -19.44 2.36
CA TYR A 376 -37.24 -18.34 2.34
C TYR A 376 -37.68 -17.17 3.23
N SER A 377 -38.62 -17.42 4.16
CA SER A 377 -39.33 -16.40 4.95
C SER A 377 -38.53 -15.86 6.15
N HIS A 378 -37.38 -16.47 6.45
CA HIS A 378 -36.51 -16.10 7.55
C HIS A 378 -36.05 -14.65 7.43
N GLN A 379 -36.14 -13.89 8.53
CA GLN A 379 -35.77 -12.48 8.56
C GLN A 379 -34.25 -12.26 8.63
N ILE A 380 -33.48 -13.22 9.13
CA ILE A 380 -32.01 -13.10 9.27
C ILE A 380 -31.34 -14.24 8.52
N TRP A 381 -30.47 -13.87 7.60
CA TRP A 381 -29.74 -14.78 6.74
C TRP A 381 -28.24 -14.66 7.00
N LEU A 382 -27.64 -15.73 7.49
CA LEU A 382 -26.20 -15.89 7.60
C LEU A 382 -25.68 -16.38 6.25
N VAL A 383 -24.92 -15.54 5.55
CA VAL A 383 -24.53 -15.80 4.16
C VAL A 383 -23.03 -15.90 3.95
N GLY A 384 -22.60 -16.90 3.21
CA GLY A 384 -21.22 -17.09 2.78
C GLY A 384 -21.07 -17.14 1.27
N ASP A 385 -19.85 -17.44 0.82
CA ASP A 385 -19.57 -17.68 -0.60
C ASP A 385 -20.47 -18.80 -1.14
N GLY A 386 -21.01 -18.61 -2.34
CA GLY A 386 -21.92 -19.59 -2.98
C GLY A 386 -23.41 -19.30 -2.80
N LEU A 387 -23.79 -18.19 -2.14
CA LEU A 387 -25.14 -17.64 -2.24
C LEU A 387 -25.45 -17.27 -3.70
N THR A 388 -26.51 -17.83 -4.27
CA THR A 388 -26.89 -17.56 -5.66
C THR A 388 -27.82 -16.36 -5.79
N GLU A 389 -27.86 -15.76 -6.99
CA GLU A 389 -28.75 -14.64 -7.28
C GLU A 389 -30.24 -15.04 -7.14
N ASP A 390 -30.58 -16.25 -7.59
CA ASP A 390 -31.93 -16.84 -7.49
C ASP A 390 -32.37 -17.10 -6.04
N GLU A 391 -31.44 -17.47 -5.15
CA GLU A 391 -31.74 -17.63 -3.73
C GLU A 391 -32.02 -16.28 -3.08
N GLN A 392 -31.18 -15.28 -3.38
CA GLN A 392 -31.30 -13.96 -2.78
C GLN A 392 -32.59 -13.23 -3.20
N THR A 393 -33.08 -13.43 -4.43
CA THR A 393 -34.35 -12.84 -4.89
C THR A 393 -35.56 -13.39 -4.12
N LYS A 394 -35.49 -14.62 -3.60
CA LYS A 394 -36.57 -15.27 -2.84
C LYS A 394 -36.68 -14.82 -1.38
N ALA A 395 -35.72 -14.05 -0.87
CA ALA A 395 -35.75 -13.55 0.51
C ALA A 395 -36.99 -12.66 0.77
N SER A 396 -37.46 -12.60 2.01
CA SER A 396 -38.58 -11.73 2.36
C SER A 396 -38.17 -10.25 2.40
N LYS A 397 -39.12 -9.32 2.21
CA LYS A 397 -38.84 -7.88 2.35
C LYS A 397 -38.38 -7.58 3.78
N GLY A 398 -37.32 -6.77 3.92
CA GLY A 398 -36.74 -6.43 5.22
C GLY A 398 -35.73 -7.45 5.75
N THR A 399 -35.43 -8.52 5.00
CA THR A 399 -34.42 -9.51 5.38
C THR A 399 -33.07 -8.86 5.65
N ILE A 400 -32.41 -9.29 6.72
CA ILE A 400 -31.06 -8.86 7.10
C ILE A 400 -30.07 -9.94 6.68
N PHE A 401 -29.20 -9.60 5.73
CA PHE A 401 -28.08 -10.43 5.32
C PHE A 401 -26.86 -10.12 6.17
N VAL A 402 -26.39 -11.11 6.92
CA VAL A 402 -25.19 -11.04 7.77
C VAL A 402 -24.12 -11.97 7.17
N PRO A 403 -23.13 -11.41 6.46
CA PRO A 403 -22.09 -12.23 5.85
C PRO A 403 -21.15 -12.86 6.88
N PHE A 404 -20.74 -14.10 6.65
CA PHE A 404 -19.67 -14.77 7.41
C PHE A 404 -18.44 -15.11 6.54
N SER A 405 -18.50 -14.85 5.23
CA SER A 405 -17.37 -14.96 4.30
C SER A 405 -16.48 -13.74 4.32
N GLN A 406 -15.25 -13.90 3.83
CA GLN A 406 -14.34 -12.77 3.61
C GLN A 406 -14.88 -11.85 2.52
N PHE A 407 -15.47 -12.38 1.44
CA PHE A 407 -16.04 -11.57 0.38
C PHE A 407 -17.51 -11.19 0.66
N PRO A 408 -17.94 -9.96 0.32
CA PRO A 408 -19.30 -9.52 0.52
C PRO A 408 -20.23 -10.16 -0.52
N PRO A 409 -21.48 -10.48 -0.17
CA PRO A 409 -22.47 -10.90 -1.14
C PRO A 409 -22.83 -9.75 -2.08
N LYS A 410 -23.25 -10.08 -3.31
CA LYS A 410 -23.87 -9.11 -4.20
C LYS A 410 -25.14 -8.54 -3.55
N LYS A 411 -25.37 -7.23 -3.69
CA LYS A 411 -26.56 -6.53 -3.19
C LYS A 411 -27.62 -6.44 -4.29
N LEU A 412 -28.43 -7.49 -4.49
CA LEU A 412 -29.45 -7.49 -5.56
C LEU A 412 -30.77 -6.86 -5.13
N ARG A 413 -31.20 -7.07 -3.88
CA ARG A 413 -32.46 -6.56 -3.36
C ARG A 413 -32.27 -5.23 -2.65
N ARG A 414 -33.00 -4.19 -3.05
CA ARG A 414 -32.91 -2.86 -2.42
C ARG A 414 -33.77 -2.71 -1.16
N ASP A 415 -34.69 -3.66 -0.96
CA ASP A 415 -35.64 -3.68 0.16
C ASP A 415 -35.20 -4.61 1.30
N CYS A 416 -33.92 -5.00 1.31
CA CYS A 416 -33.26 -5.80 2.33
C CYS A 416 -32.03 -5.07 2.88
N PHE A 417 -31.58 -5.46 4.07
CA PHE A 417 -30.41 -4.87 4.72
C PHE A 417 -29.20 -5.79 4.55
N TYR A 418 -28.02 -5.19 4.31
CA TYR A 418 -26.77 -5.91 4.10
C TYR A 418 -25.72 -5.41 5.07
N HIS A 419 -25.31 -6.28 5.99
CA HIS A 419 -24.15 -6.01 6.84
C HIS A 419 -22.85 -6.12 6.04
N TYR A 420 -21.79 -5.50 6.57
CA TYR A 420 -20.44 -5.75 6.10
C TYR A 420 -20.01 -7.18 6.42
N THR A 421 -18.98 -7.65 5.70
CA THR A 421 -18.25 -8.85 6.09
C THR A 421 -17.67 -8.67 7.50
N PRO A 422 -17.36 -9.75 8.23
CA PRO A 422 -16.85 -9.68 9.60
C PRO A 422 -15.67 -8.70 9.71
N ALA A 423 -15.92 -7.58 10.37
CA ALA A 423 -15.01 -6.44 10.42
C ALA A 423 -15.30 -5.55 11.63
N LEU A 424 -14.29 -4.78 12.04
CA LEU A 424 -14.30 -3.94 13.24
C LEU A 424 -13.75 -2.56 12.89
N LEU A 425 -14.26 -1.53 13.59
CA LEU A 425 -13.70 -0.20 13.56
C LEU A 425 -12.37 -0.21 14.32
N THR A 426 -11.33 0.38 13.72
CA THR A 426 -10.00 0.45 14.30
C THR A 426 -9.86 1.61 15.31
N PRO A 427 -9.11 1.42 16.41
CA PRO A 427 -8.87 2.45 17.41
C PRO A 427 -8.13 3.66 16.82
N LYS A 428 -8.29 4.84 17.44
CA LYS A 428 -7.60 6.09 17.03
C LYS A 428 -6.09 6.05 17.22
N SER A 429 -5.60 5.17 18.07
CA SER A 429 -4.17 4.94 18.31
C SER A 429 -3.50 4.07 17.27
N LEU A 430 -4.22 3.49 16.30
CA LEU A 430 -3.62 2.80 15.16
C LEU A 430 -3.13 3.83 14.12
N GLU A 431 -1.82 3.97 14.02
CA GLU A 431 -1.16 4.91 13.12
C GLU A 431 -1.11 4.39 11.67
N ASN A 432 -0.96 5.30 10.70
CA ASN A 432 -0.80 5.01 9.27
C ASN A 432 -1.96 4.23 8.62
N ASN A 433 -3.17 4.28 9.20
CA ASN A 433 -4.36 3.63 8.64
C ASN A 433 -5.12 4.55 7.65
N HIS A 434 -4.50 4.81 6.49
CA HIS A 434 -5.01 5.76 5.49
C HIS A 434 -5.77 5.09 4.32
N ALA A 435 -5.58 3.79 4.12
CA ALA A 435 -6.24 3.02 3.06
C ALA A 435 -7.44 2.22 3.57
N CYS A 436 -8.30 1.84 2.64
CA CYS A 436 -9.41 0.93 2.84
C CYS A 436 -8.95 -0.51 2.63
N GLU A 437 -9.39 -1.42 3.50
CA GLU A 437 -9.19 -2.86 3.27
C GLU A 437 -10.25 -3.38 2.29
N ASN A 438 -9.93 -3.34 0.99
CA ASN A 438 -10.84 -3.70 -0.10
C ASN A 438 -12.15 -2.89 -0.04
N TRP A 439 -13.31 -3.54 0.10
CA TRP A 439 -14.64 -2.92 0.19
C TRP A 439 -14.96 -2.37 1.58
N LEU A 440 -14.09 -2.58 2.57
CA LEU A 440 -14.30 -2.03 3.89
C LEU A 440 -14.01 -0.52 3.89
N PRO A 441 -14.78 0.29 4.63
CA PRO A 441 -14.50 1.70 4.78
C PRO A 441 -13.15 2.01 5.42
N ARG A 442 -12.67 3.24 5.24
CA ARG A 442 -11.43 3.68 5.88
C ARG A 442 -11.54 3.53 7.39
N ARG A 443 -10.46 3.07 8.03
CA ARG A 443 -10.40 2.77 9.46
C ARG A 443 -11.30 1.63 9.91
N VAL A 444 -11.82 0.82 8.98
CA VAL A 444 -12.45 -0.46 9.27
C VAL A 444 -11.53 -1.57 8.76
N MET A 445 -11.33 -2.58 9.58
CA MET A 445 -10.40 -3.69 9.32
C MET A 445 -11.12 -5.01 9.45
N SER A 446 -10.76 -6.00 8.64
CA SER A 446 -11.40 -7.32 8.70
C SER A 446 -11.12 -8.02 10.03
N ALA A 447 -12.10 -8.79 10.52
CA ALA A 447 -11.97 -9.53 11.78
C ALA A 447 -10.78 -10.51 11.75
N TRP A 448 -10.48 -11.09 10.58
CA TRP A 448 -9.33 -11.97 10.38
C TRP A 448 -8.00 -11.24 10.63
N ARG A 449 -7.85 -10.02 10.10
CA ARG A 449 -6.64 -9.20 10.31
C ARG A 449 -6.54 -8.70 11.75
N VAL A 450 -7.65 -8.27 12.35
CA VAL A 450 -7.68 -7.83 13.76
C VAL A 450 -7.31 -8.97 14.71
N ALA A 451 -7.69 -10.20 14.42
CA ALA A 451 -7.39 -11.35 15.28
C ALA A 451 -5.87 -11.53 15.48
N GLY A 452 -5.08 -11.45 14.40
CA GLY A 452 -3.62 -11.52 14.49
C GLY A 452 -3.01 -10.40 15.34
N ILE A 453 -3.58 -9.19 15.28
CA ILE A 453 -3.15 -8.06 16.10
C ILE A 453 -3.49 -8.30 17.58
N VAL A 454 -4.71 -8.77 17.87
CA VAL A 454 -5.15 -9.05 19.26
C VAL A 454 -4.35 -10.19 19.88
N HIS A 455 -4.04 -11.25 19.12
CA HIS A 455 -3.15 -12.32 19.57
C HIS A 455 -1.79 -11.79 20.03
N ALA A 456 -1.18 -10.89 19.25
CA ALA A 456 0.09 -10.28 19.60
C ALA A 456 -0.02 -9.36 20.84
N LEU A 457 -1.09 -8.57 20.94
CA LEU A 457 -1.32 -7.68 22.08
C LEU A 457 -1.55 -8.43 23.40
N GLU A 458 -2.25 -9.55 23.35
CA GLU A 458 -2.48 -10.41 24.51
C GLU A 458 -1.35 -11.42 24.74
N SER A 459 -0.32 -11.45 23.87
CA SER A 459 0.81 -12.38 23.93
C SER A 459 0.36 -13.84 24.04
N TRP A 460 -0.62 -14.23 23.22
CA TRP A 460 -1.09 -15.61 23.19
C TRP A 460 -0.10 -16.50 22.42
N GLU A 461 0.45 -17.49 23.12
CA GLU A 461 1.46 -18.42 22.58
C GLU A 461 0.88 -19.55 21.71
N GLU A 462 -0.45 -19.61 21.60
CA GLU A 462 -1.17 -20.65 20.85
C GLU A 462 -1.38 -20.23 19.39
N HIS A 463 -1.25 -21.20 18.48
CA HIS A 463 -1.67 -21.02 17.09
C HIS A 463 -3.20 -21.11 17.00
N GLU A 464 -3.81 -20.18 16.26
CA GLU A 464 -5.23 -20.24 15.92
C GLU A 464 -5.37 -20.70 14.47
N CYS A 465 -5.35 -22.01 14.26
CA CYS A 465 -5.27 -22.60 12.94
C CYS A 465 -6.03 -23.94 12.84
N GLY A 466 -6.21 -24.45 11.62
CA GLY A 466 -6.83 -25.75 11.37
C GLY A 466 -8.35 -25.76 11.60
N PHE A 467 -8.91 -26.94 11.88
CA PHE A 467 -10.36 -27.17 11.94
C PHE A 467 -10.97 -27.15 13.36
N ASN A 468 -10.16 -27.01 14.42
CA ASN A 468 -10.59 -27.13 15.82
C ASN A 468 -11.28 -25.85 16.37
N VAL A 469 -12.06 -25.14 15.54
CA VAL A 469 -12.79 -23.94 15.93
C VAL A 469 -14.19 -24.34 16.42
N THR A 470 -14.29 -24.97 17.59
CA THR A 470 -15.59 -25.46 18.11
C THR A 470 -15.89 -25.05 19.55
N ASN A 471 -14.93 -24.50 20.28
CA ASN A 471 -15.17 -24.11 21.67
C ASN A 471 -15.74 -22.70 21.79
N VAL A 472 -17.03 -22.60 22.13
CA VAL A 472 -17.77 -21.34 22.27
C VAL A 472 -17.11 -20.37 23.27
N SER A 473 -16.49 -20.89 24.33
CA SER A 473 -15.78 -20.05 25.33
C SER A 473 -14.61 -19.27 24.73
N ASN A 474 -14.01 -19.75 23.65
CA ASN A 474 -12.91 -19.06 22.99
C ASN A 474 -13.41 -17.83 22.21
N PHE A 475 -14.65 -17.84 21.72
CA PHE A 475 -15.22 -16.71 20.98
C PHE A 475 -15.48 -15.51 21.89
N ASP A 476 -16.01 -15.75 23.09
CA ASP A 476 -16.24 -14.67 24.06
C ASP A 476 -14.91 -14.08 24.56
N LYS A 477 -13.90 -14.94 24.83
CA LYS A 477 -12.54 -14.51 25.21
C LYS A 477 -11.92 -13.57 24.16
N VAL A 478 -11.94 -13.96 22.88
CA VAL A 478 -11.34 -13.14 21.81
C VAL A 478 -12.13 -11.86 21.54
N TRP A 479 -13.46 -11.92 21.67
CA TRP A 479 -14.30 -10.74 21.54
C TRP A 479 -14.03 -9.70 22.64
N GLU A 480 -14.00 -10.13 23.90
CA GLU A 480 -13.73 -9.24 25.03
C GLU A 480 -12.34 -8.60 24.95
N ALA A 481 -11.31 -9.38 24.57
CA ALA A 481 -9.97 -8.85 24.36
C ALA A 481 -9.94 -7.81 23.23
N THR A 482 -10.65 -8.07 22.14
CA THR A 482 -10.77 -7.16 21.00
C THR A 482 -11.36 -5.80 21.42
N LEU A 483 -12.46 -5.82 22.18
CA LEU A 483 -13.08 -4.60 22.71
C LEU A 483 -12.16 -3.86 23.68
N ARG A 484 -11.41 -4.58 24.53
CA ARG A 484 -10.46 -3.99 25.49
C ARG A 484 -9.35 -3.20 24.82
N HIS A 485 -8.89 -3.64 23.65
CA HIS A 485 -7.89 -2.94 22.83
C HIS A 485 -8.48 -1.81 21.96
N GLY A 486 -9.76 -1.48 22.12
CA GLY A 486 -10.40 -0.33 21.48
C GLY A 486 -10.87 -0.58 20.06
N PHE A 487 -10.94 -1.83 19.61
CA PHE A 487 -11.66 -2.18 18.39
C PHE A 487 -13.16 -2.21 18.68
N GLU A 488 -13.96 -1.58 17.83
CA GLU A 488 -15.41 -1.44 18.06
C GLU A 488 -16.23 -2.19 17.01
N PRO A 489 -17.37 -2.80 17.39
CA PRO A 489 -18.30 -3.40 16.44
C PRO A 489 -18.92 -2.32 15.54
N LEU A 490 -19.14 -2.68 14.28
CA LEU A 490 -19.80 -1.79 13.33
C LEU A 490 -21.29 -1.66 13.70
N SER A 491 -21.71 -0.50 14.18
CA SER A 491 -23.11 -0.26 14.56
C SER A 491 -24.01 -0.05 13.33
N ASN A 492 -25.30 -0.40 13.47
CA ASN A 492 -26.30 -0.19 12.42
C ASN A 492 -26.48 1.29 12.03
N SER A 493 -26.23 2.23 12.94
CA SER A 493 -26.27 3.68 12.67
C SER A 493 -25.05 4.18 11.91
N PHE A 494 -23.88 3.54 12.10
CA PHE A 494 -22.71 3.75 11.25
C PHE A 494 -22.99 3.28 9.82
N GLN A 495 -23.66 2.14 9.66
CA GLN A 495 -24.06 1.56 8.37
C GLN A 495 -24.89 2.56 7.53
N THR A 496 -25.90 3.19 8.13
CA THR A 496 -26.80 4.13 7.45
C THR A 496 -26.11 5.46 7.13
N ASN A 497 -25.33 6.01 8.06
CA ASN A 497 -24.60 7.26 7.85
C ASN A 497 -23.47 7.12 6.81
N LEU A 498 -22.82 5.96 6.73
CA LEU A 498 -21.79 5.71 5.72
C LEU A 498 -22.37 5.51 4.32
N ASP A 499 -23.51 4.82 4.21
CA ASP A 499 -24.20 4.67 2.92
C ASP A 499 -24.65 6.05 2.40
N ILE A 500 -25.08 6.94 3.29
CA ILE A 500 -25.40 8.34 2.96
C ILE A 500 -24.13 9.13 2.57
N LEU A 501 -23.06 9.06 3.37
CA LEU A 501 -21.80 9.76 3.06
C LEU A 501 -21.15 9.28 1.76
N ASN A 502 -21.21 7.97 1.48
CA ASN A 502 -20.71 7.39 0.23
C ASN A 502 -21.59 7.80 -0.96
N ALA A 503 -22.91 7.88 -0.79
CA ALA A 503 -23.83 8.38 -1.82
C ALA A 503 -23.62 9.89 -2.10
N VAL A 504 -23.38 10.70 -1.06
CA VAL A 504 -23.11 12.13 -1.17
C VAL A 504 -21.75 12.40 -1.84
N ASN A 505 -20.72 11.61 -1.53
CA ASN A 505 -19.40 11.71 -2.17
C ASN A 505 -19.40 11.25 -3.64
N THR A 506 -20.38 10.45 -4.07
CA THR A 506 -20.60 10.19 -5.50
C THR A 506 -21.39 11.28 -6.22
N ALA A 507 -22.02 12.20 -5.49
CA ALA A 507 -22.95 13.21 -6.02
C ALA A 507 -22.47 14.67 -5.92
N ARG A 508 -21.30 14.96 -5.32
CA ARG A 508 -20.77 16.33 -5.22
C ARG A 508 -19.27 16.39 -5.50
N ALA A 509 -18.91 16.80 -6.72
CA ALA A 509 -17.95 17.88 -6.88
C ALA A 509 -18.77 19.18 -6.78
N PRO A 510 -18.47 20.05 -5.80
CA PRO A 510 -17.95 21.34 -6.21
C PRO A 510 -16.87 21.91 -5.28
N ASP A 511 -16.13 22.85 -5.84
CA ASP A 511 -15.16 23.73 -5.23
C ASP A 511 -15.61 24.34 -3.90
N ALA A 512 -14.75 24.28 -2.88
CA ALA A 512 -14.72 25.27 -1.81
C ALA A 512 -13.37 25.23 -1.07
N ASN A 513 -12.56 26.26 -1.32
CA ASN A 513 -11.47 26.68 -0.45
C ASN A 513 -11.98 26.89 0.97
N ILE A 514 -11.44 26.15 1.95
CA ILE A 514 -11.54 26.53 3.36
C ILE A 514 -10.13 26.44 3.97
N VAL A 515 -9.57 27.63 4.20
CA VAL A 515 -8.37 27.87 5.00
C VAL A 515 -8.71 27.61 6.47
N VAL A 516 -7.92 26.79 7.16
CA VAL A 516 -7.98 26.66 8.63
C VAL A 516 -6.59 26.96 9.20
N ASP A 517 -6.61 27.84 10.19
CA ASP A 517 -5.51 28.47 10.94
C ASP A 517 -4.51 27.43 11.50
N LYS A 518 -3.20 27.68 11.26
CA LYS A 518 -2.08 26.89 11.80
C LYS A 518 -1.62 27.53 13.10
N ARG A 519 -2.00 26.93 14.23
CA ARG A 519 -1.21 26.95 15.47
C ARG A 519 -1.44 25.62 16.19
N ASP A 520 -0.33 25.06 16.68
CA ASP A 520 -0.22 23.85 17.49
C ASP A 520 -0.35 22.50 16.76
N ILE A 521 0.76 22.03 16.17
CA ILE A 521 1.29 20.65 16.31
C ILE A 521 2.82 20.76 16.14
N THR A 522 3.54 20.84 17.25
CA THR A 522 4.94 20.42 17.33
C THR A 522 4.95 19.25 18.29
N HIS A 523 5.04 18.04 17.77
CA HIS A 523 5.68 16.85 18.33
C HIS A 523 5.20 15.60 17.57
N ALA A 524 6.15 14.70 17.31
CA ALA A 524 6.02 13.38 16.65
C ALA A 524 6.02 13.39 15.12
N LEU A 525 7.20 13.43 14.51
CA LEU A 525 7.41 13.05 13.11
C LEU A 525 8.69 12.23 12.98
N GLY A 526 8.56 11.02 12.46
CA GLY A 526 9.69 10.15 12.16
C GLY A 526 9.31 8.69 11.90
N SER A 527 8.54 8.41 10.84
CA SER A 527 8.50 7.09 10.19
C SER A 527 7.54 7.07 8.99
N GLY A 528 8.01 7.55 7.84
CA GLY A 528 7.42 7.22 6.53
C GLY A 528 8.31 6.19 5.85
N LEU A 529 7.73 5.05 5.45
CA LEU A 529 8.42 3.80 5.14
C LEU A 529 7.92 3.26 3.78
N ALA A 530 8.84 3.01 2.84
CA ALA A 530 8.62 2.17 1.64
C ALA A 530 9.86 1.28 1.39
N CYS A 531 9.68 0.17 0.68
CA CYS A 531 10.53 -1.05 0.71
C CYS A 531 11.78 -1.01 -0.20
N PRO A 532 12.91 -1.65 0.18
CA PRO A 532 14.02 -1.94 -0.73
C PRO A 532 13.71 -3.13 -1.64
N ILE A 533 14.13 -3.03 -2.90
CA ILE A 533 14.25 -4.17 -3.82
C ILE A 533 15.61 -4.83 -3.55
N SER A 534 15.59 -6.12 -3.20
CA SER A 534 16.81 -6.88 -2.89
C SER A 534 17.72 -7.05 -4.11
N ARG A 535 19.02 -7.08 -3.81
CA ARG A 535 20.17 -7.18 -4.72
C ARG A 535 20.07 -8.35 -5.71
N ASN A 536 20.39 -8.07 -6.97
CA ASN A 536 21.19 -8.99 -7.77
C ASN A 536 22.08 -8.23 -8.75
N GLY A 537 23.39 -8.27 -8.48
CA GLY A 537 24.42 -7.80 -9.38
C GLY A 537 24.58 -8.80 -10.52
N ASN A 538 24.34 -8.34 -11.74
CA ASN A 538 25.06 -8.70 -12.96
C ASN A 538 24.31 -8.13 -14.16
N ARG A 539 24.60 -6.87 -14.50
CA ARG A 539 24.42 -6.25 -15.82
C ARG A 539 25.09 -4.86 -15.85
N VAL A 540 26.36 -4.81 -15.41
CA VAL A 540 27.17 -3.58 -15.36
C VAL A 540 27.83 -3.26 -16.72
N ALA A 541 27.91 -4.22 -17.64
CA ALA A 541 28.60 -4.03 -18.92
C ALA A 541 27.88 -3.08 -19.91
N HIS A 542 26.55 -2.94 -19.84
CA HIS A 542 25.80 -2.11 -20.80
C HIS A 542 25.60 -0.65 -20.35
N PHE A 543 25.64 -0.35 -19.05
CA PHE A 543 25.56 1.04 -18.56
C PHE A 543 26.89 1.78 -18.73
N LEU A 544 28.03 1.08 -18.55
CA LEU A 544 29.37 1.66 -18.72
C LEU A 544 29.72 1.98 -20.19
N ALA A 545 29.13 1.28 -21.16
CA ALA A 545 29.36 1.55 -22.59
C ALA A 545 28.81 2.93 -23.03
N ASN A 546 27.79 3.47 -22.36
CA ASN A 546 27.20 4.77 -22.68
C ASN A 546 27.92 5.97 -22.02
N LEU A 547 28.71 5.74 -20.96
CA LEU A 547 29.54 6.78 -20.32
C LEU A 547 30.79 7.15 -21.16
N ALA A 548 31.23 6.26 -22.06
CA ALA A 548 32.37 6.53 -22.93
C ALA A 548 32.11 7.66 -23.96
N ILE A 549 30.84 7.90 -24.31
CA ILE A 549 30.44 8.98 -25.23
C ILE A 549 30.56 10.36 -24.56
N PHE A 550 30.52 10.42 -23.22
CA PHE A 550 30.55 11.67 -22.46
C PHE A 550 31.97 12.18 -22.15
N LYS A 551 33.00 11.33 -22.19
CA LYS A 551 34.38 11.72 -21.82
C LYS A 551 34.87 13.05 -22.43
N PRO A 552 34.71 13.31 -23.74
CA PRO A 552 35.22 14.55 -24.36
C PRO A 552 34.42 15.81 -23.98
N VAL A 553 33.11 15.66 -23.79
CA VAL A 553 32.19 16.76 -23.44
C VAL A 553 32.33 17.11 -21.96
N MET A 554 32.44 16.08 -21.11
CA MET A 554 32.71 16.22 -19.69
C MET A 554 34.08 16.85 -19.46
N SER A 555 35.14 16.50 -20.21
CA SER A 555 36.47 17.10 -19.99
C SER A 555 36.51 18.60 -20.32
N SER A 556 35.88 19.04 -21.42
CA SER A 556 35.81 20.47 -21.76
C SER A 556 34.97 21.28 -20.76
N TRP A 557 33.88 20.69 -20.26
CA TRP A 557 33.02 21.33 -19.26
C TRP A 557 33.66 21.31 -17.86
N ILE A 558 34.34 20.23 -17.49
CA ILE A 558 35.14 20.11 -16.26
C ILE A 558 36.30 21.12 -16.28
N ASP A 559 36.97 21.36 -17.42
CA ASP A 559 38.02 22.38 -17.53
C ASP A 559 37.48 23.81 -17.45
N PHE A 560 36.27 24.06 -17.96
CA PHE A 560 35.58 25.33 -17.76
C PHE A 560 35.18 25.54 -16.29
N MET A 561 34.63 24.50 -15.65
CA MET A 561 34.17 24.57 -14.26
C MET A 561 35.33 24.54 -13.26
N SER A 562 36.43 23.83 -13.51
CA SER A 562 37.62 23.82 -12.63
C SER A 562 38.22 25.22 -12.44
N LYS A 563 37.98 26.14 -13.37
CA LYS A 563 38.36 27.55 -13.28
C LYS A 563 37.45 28.37 -12.36
N LEU A 564 36.21 27.93 -12.12
CA LEU A 564 35.18 28.61 -11.33
C LEU A 564 34.98 28.04 -9.91
N LEU A 565 35.51 26.85 -9.60
CA LEU A 565 35.18 26.10 -8.38
C LEU A 565 36.16 26.31 -7.21
N GLY A 566 35.74 26.03 -5.97
CA GLY A 566 36.57 26.07 -4.75
C GLY A 566 37.56 24.89 -4.63
N PRO A 567 38.60 24.98 -3.77
CA PRO A 567 39.72 24.04 -3.74
C PRO A 567 39.35 22.57 -3.45
N SER A 568 38.31 22.29 -2.67
CA SER A 568 37.85 20.91 -2.41
C SER A 568 37.23 20.25 -3.65
N ILE A 569 36.40 21.00 -4.39
CA ILE A 569 35.78 20.52 -5.62
C ILE A 569 36.83 20.38 -6.72
N LYS A 570 37.83 21.28 -6.76
CA LYS A 570 38.97 21.15 -7.69
C LYS A 570 39.79 19.89 -7.42
N ALA A 571 40.02 19.50 -6.16
CA ALA A 571 40.77 18.28 -5.84
C ALA A 571 40.03 17.01 -6.33
N ASP A 572 38.72 16.93 -6.10
CA ASP A 572 37.88 15.81 -6.55
C ASP A 572 37.72 15.77 -8.08
N LEU A 573 37.75 16.93 -8.76
CA LEU A 573 37.70 17.01 -10.22
C LEU A 573 39.08 16.81 -10.87
N ALA A 574 40.18 17.16 -10.20
CA ALA A 574 41.55 17.00 -10.71
C ALA A 574 41.99 15.54 -10.75
N SER A 575 41.41 14.66 -9.92
CA SER A 575 41.64 13.20 -10.00
C SER A 575 41.05 12.55 -11.26
N LEU A 576 40.43 13.33 -12.16
CA LEU A 576 39.90 12.89 -13.46
C LEU A 576 40.90 13.07 -14.62
N GLY A 577 42.00 13.80 -14.39
CA GLY A 577 43.03 14.11 -15.38
C GLY A 577 44.00 12.97 -15.62
#